data_AF-X1SJH3-F1
#
_entry.id   AF-X1SJH3-F1
#
_cell.length_a   1.000
_cell.length_b   1.000
_cell.length_c   1.000
_cell.angle_alpha   90.00
_cell.angle_beta   90.00
_cell.angle_gamma   90.00
#
_symmetry.space_group_name_H-M   'P 1'
#
loop_
_entity.id
_entity.type
_entity.pdbx_description
1 polymer ?
#
loop_
_entity_poly.entity_id
_entity_poly.type
_entity_poly.pdbx_seq_one_letter_code
_entity_poly.pdbx_strand_id
1 'polypeptide(L)'
;MSGGEQLRDYLPVEKVAEHIVKISMQDKIGGIINCCSGKPISIGKLVENYLAEKNKNIELNLDYYPYPDYEPMAFWGDSTKLNKVIND
;
A
#
# COMPACT_ATOMS: atom_id res chain seq x y z
N MET A 1 -1.01 -18.92 5.11
CA MET A 1 -1.35 -17.88 4.11
C MET A 1 -1.09 -18.45 2.72
N SER A 2 -1.41 -17.72 1.64
CA SER A 2 -0.84 -18.04 0.33
C SER A 2 0.68 -17.81 0.33
N GLY A 3 1.38 -17.97 -0.79
CA GLY A 3 2.84 -17.77 -0.85
C GLY A 3 3.31 -16.36 -0.42
N GLY A 4 2.41 -15.37 -0.46
CA GLY A 4 2.66 -14.01 0.05
C GLY A 4 3.39 -13.10 -0.94
N GLU A 5 3.66 -13.55 -2.17
CA GLU A 5 4.29 -12.76 -3.24
C GLU A 5 3.37 -11.66 -3.84
N GLN A 6 2.09 -11.65 -3.48
CA GLN A 6 1.14 -10.63 -3.95
C GLN A 6 1.60 -9.22 -3.57
N LEU A 7 1.72 -8.34 -4.56
CA LEU A 7 2.10 -6.93 -4.39
C LEU A 7 0.87 -6.06 -4.18
N ARG A 8 0.91 -5.25 -3.12
CA ARG A 8 -0.16 -4.30 -2.74
C ARG A 8 0.43 -2.98 -2.27
N ASP A 9 -0.37 -1.93 -2.41
CA ASP A 9 -0.05 -0.58 -1.94
C ASP A 9 -0.46 -0.40 -0.48
N TYR A 10 0.48 -0.07 0.40
CA TYR A 10 0.20 0.20 1.81
C TYR A 10 0.62 1.64 2.14
N LEU A 11 -0.27 2.36 2.82
CA LEU A 11 -0.06 3.73 3.24
C LEU A 11 -0.53 3.90 4.69
N PRO A 12 0.29 4.46 5.60
CA PRO A 12 -0.13 4.75 6.97
C PRO A 12 -1.36 5.68 7.00
N VAL A 13 -2.27 5.45 7.95
CA VAL A 13 -3.54 6.20 8.03
C VAL A 13 -3.31 7.69 8.27
N GLU A 14 -2.27 8.06 9.00
CA GLU A 14 -1.87 9.44 9.25
C GLU A 14 -1.46 10.13 7.94
N LYS A 15 -0.79 9.40 7.04
CA LYS A 15 -0.42 9.90 5.71
C LYS A 15 -1.62 10.01 4.79
N VAL A 16 -2.57 9.06 4.86
CA VAL A 16 -3.86 9.18 4.16
C VAL A 16 -4.57 10.47 4.56
N ALA A 17 -4.70 10.75 5.86
CA ALA A 17 -5.33 11.96 6.36
C ALA A 17 -4.60 13.23 5.90
N GLU A 18 -3.27 13.27 5.99
CA GLU A 18 -2.45 14.39 5.49
C GLU A 18 -2.70 14.65 3.99
N HIS A 19 -2.73 13.59 3.18
CA HIS A 19 -2.95 13.68 1.74
C HIS A 19 -4.35 14.17 1.39
N ILE A 20 -5.39 13.67 2.09
CA ILE A 20 -6.77 14.14 1.90
C ILE A 20 -6.87 15.64 2.14
N VAL A 21 -6.30 16.14 3.25
CA VAL A 21 -6.30 17.58 3.56
C VAL A 21 -5.60 18.37 2.45
N LYS A 22 -4.40 17.96 2.03
CA LYS A 22 -3.66 18.64 0.95
C LYS A 22 -4.43 18.64 -0.38
N ILE A 23 -5.05 17.51 -0.74
CA ILE A 23 -5.88 17.38 -1.95
C ILE A 23 -7.07 18.34 -1.91
N SER A 24 -7.75 18.43 -0.77
CA SER A 24 -8.95 19.28 -0.60
C SER A 24 -8.64 20.78 -0.53
N MET A 25 -7.43 21.16 -0.14
CA MET A 25 -7.03 22.57 0.05
C MET A 25 -6.45 23.25 -1.20
N GLN A 26 -6.30 22.51 -2.30
CA GLN A 26 -5.77 23.02 -3.56
C GLN A 26 -6.79 22.91 -4.69
N ASP A 27 -6.65 23.74 -5.71
CA ASP A 27 -7.52 23.79 -6.90
C ASP A 27 -6.77 23.65 -8.24
N LYS A 28 -5.45 23.44 -8.19
CA LYS A 28 -4.57 23.35 -9.37
C LYS A 28 -4.67 22.00 -10.08
N ILE A 29 -4.70 20.91 -9.30
CA ILE A 29 -4.72 19.53 -9.79
C ILE A 29 -6.16 19.00 -9.68
N GLY A 30 -6.79 18.77 -10.83
CA GLY A 30 -8.18 18.33 -10.92
C GLY A 30 -8.40 16.85 -11.24
N GLY A 31 -9.68 16.48 -11.25
CA GLY A 31 -10.16 15.11 -11.53
C GLY A 31 -9.91 14.14 -10.38
N ILE A 32 -9.97 12.84 -10.68
CA ILE A 32 -9.69 11.78 -9.68
C ILE A 32 -8.19 11.78 -9.37
N ILE A 33 -7.86 11.77 -8.08
CA ILE A 33 -6.51 11.68 -7.53
C ILE A 33 -6.46 10.44 -6.63
N ASN A 34 -5.56 9.50 -6.93
CA ASN A 34 -5.36 8.33 -6.09
C ASN A 34 -4.60 8.75 -4.81
N CYS A 35 -5.19 8.48 -3.65
CA CYS A 35 -4.52 8.64 -2.35
C CYS A 35 -3.83 7.32 -1.97
N CYS A 36 -2.60 7.14 -2.44
CA CYS A 36 -1.85 5.90 -2.35
C CYS A 36 -0.35 6.17 -2.10
N SER A 37 0.44 5.15 -1.75
CA SER A 37 1.90 5.32 -1.66
C SER A 37 2.56 5.31 -3.04
N GLY A 38 1.97 4.58 -4.00
CA GLY A 38 2.56 4.31 -5.31
C GLY A 38 3.76 3.35 -5.26
N LYS A 39 4.05 2.76 -4.10
CA LYS A 39 5.20 1.86 -3.87
C LYS A 39 4.70 0.55 -3.28
N PRO A 40 4.43 -0.47 -4.10
CA PRO A 40 3.91 -1.72 -3.59
C PRO A 40 4.97 -2.49 -2.80
N ILE A 41 4.52 -3.27 -1.82
CA ILE A 41 5.31 -4.32 -1.16
C ILE A 41 4.54 -5.63 -1.16
N SER A 42 5.24 -6.75 -1.03
CA SER A 42 4.58 -8.05 -0.93
C SER A 42 3.90 -8.24 0.43
N ILE A 43 2.84 -9.04 0.46
CA ILE A 43 2.15 -9.38 1.72
C ILE A 43 3.12 -10.06 2.69
N GLY A 44 3.93 -11.00 2.20
CA GLY A 44 4.96 -11.65 3.02
C GLY A 44 5.90 -10.63 3.66
N LYS A 45 6.39 -9.67 2.85
CA LYS A 45 7.31 -8.63 3.36
C LYS A 45 6.66 -7.69 4.37
N LEU A 46 5.39 -7.34 4.17
CA LEU A 46 4.62 -6.56 5.15
C LEU A 46 4.60 -7.27 6.51
N VAL A 47 4.27 -8.57 6.53
CA VAL A 47 4.18 -9.34 7.77
C VAL A 47 5.54 -9.49 8.43
N GLU A 48 6.59 -9.79 7.67
CA GLU A 48 7.97 -9.85 8.18
C GLU A 48 8.39 -8.53 8.85
N ASN A 49 8.15 -7.40 8.18
CA ASN A 49 8.48 -6.08 8.70
C ASN A 49 7.72 -5.80 10.01
N TYR A 50 6.44 -6.18 10.07
CA TYR A 50 5.63 -6.05 11.29
C TYR A 50 6.17 -6.90 12.45
N LEU A 51 6.54 -8.16 12.19
CA LEU A 51 7.12 -9.04 13.21
C LEU A 51 8.45 -8.48 13.74
N ALA A 52 9.31 -7.99 12.85
CA ALA A 52 10.57 -7.34 13.21
C ALA A 52 10.33 -6.09 14.07
N GLU A 53 9.41 -5.20 13.66
CA GLU A 53 9.05 -3.99 14.41
C GLU A 53 8.53 -4.31 15.82
N LYS A 54 7.75 -5.39 15.95
CA LYS A 54 7.17 -5.81 17.24
C LYS A 54 8.06 -6.76 18.05
N ASN A 55 9.28 -7.05 17.58
CA ASN A 55 10.18 -8.04 18.18
C ASN A 55 9.48 -9.39 18.45
N LYS A 56 8.76 -9.90 17.46
CA LYS A 56 8.07 -11.20 17.52
C LYS A 56 8.76 -12.21 16.62
N ASN A 57 8.79 -13.45 17.08
CA ASN A 57 9.30 -14.57 16.31
C ASN A 57 8.15 -15.53 16.02
N ILE A 58 7.59 -15.44 14.81
CA ILE A 58 6.51 -16.29 14.32
C ILE A 58 6.94 -16.83 12.95
N GLU A 59 6.92 -18.13 12.80
CA GLU A 59 7.15 -18.79 11.50
C GLU A 59 5.89 -18.68 10.63
N LEU A 60 6.05 -18.17 9.42
CA LEU A 60 4.93 -18.01 8.49
C LEU A 60 4.62 -19.34 7.81
N ASN A 61 3.39 -19.82 7.97
CA ASN A 61 2.87 -20.98 7.25
C ASN A 61 2.47 -20.58 5.81
N LEU A 62 3.46 -20.39 4.94
CA LEU A 62 3.29 -20.08 3.51
C LEU A 62 2.72 -21.28 2.75
N ASP A 63 2.13 -21.05 1.58
CA ASP A 63 1.55 -22.07 0.69
C ASP A 63 0.43 -22.95 1.29
N TYR A 64 -0.05 -22.60 2.49
CA TYR A 64 -1.15 -23.31 3.14
C TYR A 64 -2.49 -23.12 2.39
N TYR A 65 -2.70 -21.93 1.81
CA TYR A 65 -3.85 -21.64 0.96
C TYR A 65 -3.40 -21.37 -0.47
N PRO A 66 -4.16 -21.79 -1.50
CA PRO A 66 -3.87 -21.41 -2.87
C PRO A 66 -4.08 -19.90 -3.08
N TYR A 67 -3.50 -19.38 -4.15
CA TYR A 67 -3.82 -18.04 -4.62
C TYR A 67 -5.29 -17.96 -5.10
N PRO A 68 -6.06 -16.94 -4.69
CA PRO A 68 -7.36 -16.67 -5.31
C PRO A 68 -7.17 -16.37 -6.81
N ASP A 69 -7.93 -17.05 -7.67
CA ASP A 69 -7.84 -16.95 -9.13
C ASP A 69 -8.40 -15.63 -9.69
N TYR A 70 -9.24 -14.95 -8.90
CA TYR A 70 -9.84 -13.67 -9.24
C TYR A 70 -9.03 -12.45 -8.75
N GLU A 71 -7.99 -12.65 -7.93
CA GLU A 71 -7.17 -11.55 -7.45
C GLU A 71 -5.92 -11.33 -8.31
N PRO A 72 -5.59 -10.07 -8.66
CA PRO A 72 -4.35 -9.79 -9.36
C PRO A 72 -3.15 -10.04 -8.45
N MET A 73 -2.07 -10.59 -9.02
CA MET A 73 -0.80 -10.75 -8.30
C MET A 73 -0.15 -9.41 -7.95
N ALA A 74 -0.38 -8.36 -8.72
CA ALA A 74 0.19 -7.04 -8.46
C ALA A 74 -0.80 -5.92 -8.82
N PHE A 75 -1.12 -5.07 -7.85
CA PHE A 75 -2.01 -3.92 -8.04
C PHE A 75 -1.69 -2.81 -7.02
N TRP A 76 -1.56 -1.57 -7.49
CA TRP A 76 -1.30 -0.39 -6.67
C TRP A 76 -1.78 0.90 -7.38
N GLY A 77 -1.80 2.02 -6.66
CA GLY A 77 -2.26 3.29 -7.23
C GLY A 77 -1.13 4.07 -7.93
N ASP A 78 -1.45 4.77 -9.01
CA ASP A 78 -0.55 5.76 -9.60
C ASP A 78 -0.58 7.07 -8.79
N SER A 79 0.56 7.41 -8.16
CA SER A 79 0.73 8.60 -7.33
C SER A 79 1.17 9.84 -8.11
N THR A 80 1.23 9.81 -9.45
CA THR A 80 1.71 10.93 -10.27
C THR A 80 0.96 12.24 -10.00
N LYS A 81 -0.37 12.22 -9.87
CA LYS A 81 -1.15 13.42 -9.52
C LYS A 81 -0.97 13.83 -8.05
N LEU A 82 -0.95 12.85 -7.14
CA LEU A 82 -0.76 13.09 -5.72
C LEU A 82 0.58 13.78 -5.45
N ASN A 83 1.65 13.32 -6.09
CA ASN A 83 3.00 13.89 -5.95
C ASN A 83 3.07 15.35 -6.38
N LYS A 84 2.24 15.79 -7.33
CA LYS A 84 2.12 17.21 -7.69
C LYS A 84 1.40 18.03 -6.63
N VAL A 85 0.47 17.42 -5.89
CA VAL A 85 -0.27 18.08 -4.80
C VAL A 85 0.58 18.21 -3.54
N ILE A 86 1.34 17.18 -3.17
CA ILE A 86 2.03 17.11 -1.87
C ILE A 86 3.44 17.69 -1.85
N ASN A 87 4.04 17.91 -3.03
CA ASN A 87 5.37 18.49 -3.22
C ASN A 87 5.34 19.95 -3.71
N ASP A 88 4.14 20.53 -3.86
CA ASP A 88 3.93 21.98 -3.95
C ASP A 88 4.17 22.64 -2.58
#